data_AF-A0A0F9TK77-F1
#
_entry.id   AF-A0A0F9TK77-F1
#
_cell.length_a   1.000
_cell.length_b   1.000
_cell.length_c   1.000
_cell.angle_alpha   90.00
_cell.angle_beta   90.00
_cell.angle_gamma   90.00
#
_symmetry.space_group_name_H-M   'P 1'
#
loop_
_entity.id
_entity.type
_entity.pdbx_description
1 polymer ?
#
loop_
_entity_poly.entity_id
_entity_poly.type
_entity_poly.pdbx_seq_one_letter_code
_entity_poly.pdbx_strand_id
1 'polypeptide(L)' 'MALRKISDLKPVFTGDNVIEWQSPSGTRYRYERDRCAVGQETTPGSEHYFWHVLANSNITHAKRRVFELINEDEF' A
#
# COMPACT_ATOMS: atom_id res chain seq x y z
N MET A 1 -3.01 14.31 -4.33
CA MET A 1 -2.21 14.59 -5.55
C MET A 1 -1.70 13.25 -6.07
N ALA A 2 -2.33 12.72 -7.12
CA ALA A 2 -2.18 11.31 -7.47
C ALA A 2 -0.76 10.95 -7.91
N LEU A 3 -0.33 9.72 -7.64
CA LEU A 3 0.98 9.22 -8.08
C LEU A 3 0.98 9.02 -9.60
N ARG A 4 1.89 9.70 -10.31
CA ARG A 4 1.97 9.64 -11.78
C ARG A 4 2.53 8.31 -12.31
N LYS A 5 3.48 7.71 -11.59
CA LYS A 5 4.11 6.43 -11.99
C LYS A 5 4.27 5.52 -10.79
N ILE A 6 4.13 4.22 -11.01
CA ILE A 6 4.39 3.20 -9.97
C ILE A 6 5.84 3.20 -9.46
N SER A 7 6.79 3.70 -10.27
CA SER A 7 8.18 3.88 -9.84
C SER A 7 8.32 4.91 -8.73
N ASP A 8 7.41 5.89 -8.68
CA ASP A 8 7.44 6.99 -7.71
C ASP A 8 6.95 6.51 -6.34
N LEU A 9 6.20 5.40 -6.30
CA LEU A 9 5.84 4.70 -5.07
C LEU A 9 7.08 4.01 -4.49
N LYS A 10 7.77 4.70 -3.58
CA LYS A 10 8.91 4.16 -2.84
C LYS A 10 8.46 3.62 -1.48
N PRO A 11 8.94 2.45 -1.05
CA PRO A 11 8.63 1.94 0.27
C PRO A 11 9.24 2.87 1.32
N VAL A 12 8.46 3.21 2.34
CA VAL A 12 8.91 3.96 3.52
C VAL A 12 9.52 3.02 4.56
N PHE A 13 9.09 1.76 4.55
CA PHE A 13 9.64 0.69 5.38
C PHE A 13 9.68 -0.62 4.58
N THR A 14 10.75 -1.38 4.73
CA THR A 14 10.88 -2.73 4.16
C THR A 14 11.49 -3.63 5.21
N GLY A 15 10.68 -4.52 5.77
CA GLY A 15 11.12 -5.63 6.61
C GLY A 15 11.04 -6.97 5.87
N ASP A 16 11.36 -8.07 6.56
CA ASP A 16 11.39 -9.41 5.97
C ASP A 16 10.01 -9.91 5.49
N ASN A 17 8.96 -9.50 6.22
CA ASN A 17 7.59 -9.96 6.00
C ASN A 17 6.60 -8.82 5.72
N VAL A 18 6.99 -7.59 6.05
CA VAL A 18 6.11 -6.41 5.97
C VAL A 18 6.79 -5.34 5.14
N ILE A 19 6.05 -4.75 4.21
CA ILE A 19 6.50 -3.61 3.42
C ILE A 19 5.47 -2.51 3.54
N GLU A 20 5.91 -1.29 3.80
CA GLU A 20 5.01 -0.15 3.91
C GLU A 20 5.31 0.90 2.85
N TRP A 21 4.24 1.53 2.39
CA TRP A 21 4.25 2.68 1.53
C TRP A 21 3.40 3.79 2.14
N GLN A 22 3.69 5.02 1.73
CA GLN A 22 2.90 6.18 2.12
C GLN A 22 2.49 6.95 0.86
N SER A 23 1.21 7.31 0.80
CA SER A 23 0.70 8.19 -0.24
C SER A 23 1.14 9.64 -0.02
N PRO A 24 1.09 10.49 -1.07
CA PRO A 24 1.36 11.92 -0.92
C PRO A 24 0.43 12.64 0.08
N SER A 25 -0.79 12.14 0.29
CA SER A 25 -1.76 12.65 1.26
C SER A 25 -1.48 12.22 2.71
N GLY A 26 -0.51 11.32 2.91
CA GLY A 26 -0.08 10.85 4.23
C GLY A 26 -0.68 9.50 4.65
N THR A 27 -1.68 8.98 3.93
CA THR A 27 -2.28 7.66 4.16
C THR A 27 -1.24 6.55 3.99
N ARG A 28 -1.14 5.65 4.97
CA ARG A 28 -0.22 4.52 4.94
C ARG A 28 -0.83 3.28 4.31
N TYR A 29 0.01 2.51 3.64
CA TYR A 29 -0.34 1.23 3.03
C TYR A 29 0.66 0.18 3.48
N ARG A 30 0.17 -0.94 4.02
CA ARG A 30 1.01 -2.01 4.56
C ARG A 30 0.75 -3.31 3.82
N TYR A 31 1.77 -3.88 3.21
CA TYR A 31 1.72 -5.24 2.69
C TYR A 31 2.29 -6.21 3.72
N GLU A 32 1.56 -7.27 4.00
CA GLU A 32 2.02 -8.40 4.80
C GLU A 32 2.10 -9.66 3.92
N ARG A 33 3.30 -10.23 3.81
CA ARG A 33 3.55 -11.39 2.95
C ARG A 33 2.87 -12.64 3.50
N ASP A 34 2.89 -12.87 4.82
CA ASP A 34 2.17 -14.00 5.46
C ASP A 34 0.66 -13.97 5.19
N ARG A 35 0.07 -12.77 5.17
CA ARG A 35 -1.37 -12.61 4.87
C ARG A 35 -1.68 -12.58 3.39
N CYS A 36 -0.65 -12.42 2.54
CA CYS A 36 -0.83 -12.14 1.12
C CYS A 36 -1.81 -10.98 0.88
N ALA A 37 -1.70 -9.90 1.67
CA ALA A 37 -2.69 -8.83 1.69
C ALA A 37 -2.06 -7.44 1.85
N VAL A 38 -2.72 -6.44 1.28
CA VAL A 38 -2.38 -5.02 1.42
C VAL A 38 -3.43 -4.34 2.29
N GLY A 39 -3.02 -3.84 3.44
CA GLY A 39 -3.80 -2.96 4.29
C GLY A 39 -3.72 -1.52 3.80
N GLN A 40 -4.86 -0.90 3.52
CA GLN A 40 -5.00 0.54 3.34
C GLN A 40 -5.42 1.16 4.67
N GLU A 41 -4.67 2.12 5.16
CA GLU A 41 -5.06 2.87 6.35
C GLU A 41 -6.36 3.64 6.08
N THR A 42 -7.36 3.41 6.93
CA THR A 42 -8.72 3.98 6.78
C THR A 42 -8.77 5.47 7.11
N THR A 43 -7.91 5.93 8.01
CA THR A 43 -7.75 7.34 8.34
C THR A 43 -6.29 7.59 8.69
N PRO A 44 -5.63 8.60 8.11
CA PRO A 44 -4.22 8.87 8.36
C PRO A 44 -3.89 8.95 9.85
N GLY A 45 -2.99 8.08 10.32
CA GLY A 45 -2.56 8.03 11.72
C GLY A 45 -3.48 7.24 12.66
N SER A 46 -4.53 6.58 12.15
CA SER A 46 -5.42 5.74 12.96
C SER A 46 -4.87 4.35 13.24
N GLU A 47 -3.86 3.89 12.48
CA GLU A 47 -3.35 2.51 12.51
C GLU A 47 -4.42 1.43 12.23
N HIS A 48 -5.61 1.83 11.75
CA HIS A 48 -6.67 0.94 11.33
C HIS A 48 -6.60 0.69 9.83
N TYR A 49 -6.35 -0.56 9.46
CA TYR A 49 -6.16 -0.96 8.06
C TYR A 49 -7.36 -1.76 7.53
N PHE A 50 -7.86 -1.35 6.36
CA PHE A 50 -8.73 -2.17 5.54
C PHE A 50 -7.88 -3.08 4.66
N TRP A 51 -8.03 -4.40 4.81
CA TRP A 51 -7.17 -5.38 4.16
C TRP A 51 -7.74 -5.86 2.82
N HIS A 52 -6.97 -5.66 1.76
CA HIS A 52 -7.20 -6.21 0.43
C HIS A 52 -6.35 -7.47 0.23
N VAL A 53 -6.99 -8.63 0.21
CA VAL A 53 -6.32 -9.90 -0.11
C VAL A 53 -5.88 -9.88 -1.57
N LEU A 54 -4.61 -10.20 -1.81
CA LEU A 54 -4.04 -10.32 -3.14
C LEU A 54 -4.19 -11.74 -3.65
N ALA A 55 -4.32 -11.88 -4.97
CA ALA A 55 -4.28 -13.19 -5.62
C ALA A 55 -2.90 -13.88 -5.52
N ASN A 56 -1.82 -13.09 -5.38
CA ASN A 56 -0.44 -13.56 -5.34
C ASN A 56 0.35 -12.83 -4.25
N SER A 57 1.18 -13.56 -3.50
CA SER A 57 2.04 -13.04 -2.42
C SER A 57 3.33 -12.38 -2.92
N ASN A 58 3.25 -11.72 -4.08
CA ASN A 58 4.38 -11.06 -4.71
C ASN A 58 4.38 -9.55 -4.42
N ILE A 59 5.53 -9.03 -4.02
CA ILE A 59 5.77 -7.60 -3.75
C ILE A 59 5.40 -6.74 -4.98
N THR A 60 5.67 -7.21 -6.19
CA THR A 60 5.29 -6.47 -7.41
C THR A 60 3.77 -6.32 -7.54
N HIS A 61 3.01 -7.36 -7.19
CA HIS A 61 1.55 -7.30 -7.17
C HIS A 61 1.05 -6.38 -6.05
N ALA A 62 1.62 -6.50 -4.85
CA ALA A 62 1.29 -5.60 -3.73
C ALA A 62 1.53 -4.14 -4.10
N LYS A 63 2.69 -3.83 -4.70
CA LYS A 63 3.05 -2.48 -5.13
C LYS A 63 2.08 -1.93 -6.18
N ARG A 64 1.66 -2.75 -7.15
CA ARG A 64 0.64 -2.37 -8.14
C ARG A 64 -0.69 -2.06 -7.47
N ARG A 65 -1.13 -2.92 -6.54
CA ARG A 65 -2.39 -2.71 -5.83
C ARG A 65 -2.38 -1.43 -4.99
N VAL A 66 -1.29 -1.16 -4.26
CA VAL A 66 -1.13 0.09 -3.51
C VAL A 66 -1.18 1.30 -4.43
N PHE A 67 -0.51 1.25 -5.57
CA PHE A 67 -0.55 2.33 -6.55
C PHE A 67 -1.97 2.58 -7.07
N GLU A 68 -2.73 1.54 -7.39
CA GLU A 68 -4.15 1.66 -7.79
C GLU A 68 -4.99 2.30 -6.68
N LEU A 69 -4.87 1.81 -5.44
CA LEU A 69 -5.64 2.34 -4.30
C LEU A 69 -5.37 3.83 -4.06
N ILE A 70 -4.11 4.27 -4.15
CA ILE A 70 -3.75 5.69 -4.01
C ILE A 70 -4.39 6.54 -5.13
N ASN A 71 -4.48 6.01 -6.35
CA ASN A 71 -5.09 6.73 -7.47
C ASN A 71 -6.63 6.70 -7.41
N GLU A 72 -7.23 5.63 -6.87
CA GLU A 72 -8.68 5.51 -6.65
C GLU A 72 -9.17 6.43 -5.53
N ASP A 73 -8.41 6.58 -4.44
CA ASP A 73 -8.77 7.42 -3.29
C ASP A 73 -8.70 8.93 -3.58
N GLU A 74 -7.91 9.33 -4.57
CA GLU A 74 -7.65 10.73 -4.90
C GLU A 74 -8.40 11.26 -6.14
N PHE A 75 -9.41 10.53 -6.64
CA PHE A 75 -10.25 10.91 -7.79
C PHE A 75 -11.75 10.88 -7.44
#